data_AF-A0A9Q4ZK82-F1
#
_entry.id   AF-A0A9Q4ZK82-F1
#
_cell.length_a   1.000
_cell.length_b   1.000
_cell.length_c   1.000
_cell.angle_alpha   90.00
_cell.angle_beta   90.00
_cell.angle_gamma   90.00
#
_symmetry.space_group_name_H-M   'P 1'
#
loop_
_entity.id
_entity.type
_entity.pdbx_description
1 polymer ?
#
loop_
_entity_poly.entity_id
_entity_poly.type
_entity_poly.pdbx_seq_one_letter_code
_entity_poly.pdbx_strand_id
1 'polypeptide(L)'
;MASIRVRTRKDGTVYYSVLYRHNGKQTSATYYTPDDAERVKALIEQVGPTKALEIMGATERVSGEQTVTQWISHHIDHLTGIEEATRSRYRRYLELDIDPVMGALPLSAVTETTVAQFIQALTDAKASGKTIKNKHGFLSGALQGAVRAGHLVANPCEGRRLPRADAGKDNATFLTPRNSRSSGMP
;
A
#
# COMPACT_ATOMS: atom_id res chain seq x y z
N MET A 1 -1.87 7.04 -36.16
CA MET A 1 -1.75 5.63 -35.76
C MET A 1 -0.82 5.53 -34.57
N ALA A 2 -1.20 4.75 -33.56
CA ALA A 2 -0.41 4.52 -32.37
C ALA A 2 0.22 3.11 -32.43
N SER A 3 1.42 2.93 -31.88
CA SER A 3 2.11 1.63 -31.89
C SER A 3 2.79 1.35 -30.55
N ILE A 4 2.83 0.09 -30.15
CA ILE A 4 3.46 -0.34 -28.89
C ILE A 4 4.86 -0.88 -29.20
N ARG A 5 5.85 -0.47 -28.41
CA ARG A 5 7.20 -1.05 -28.41
C ARG A 5 7.51 -1.62 -27.05
N VAL A 6 7.82 -2.91 -27.00
CA VAL A 6 8.41 -3.54 -25.82
C VAL A 6 9.87 -3.13 -25.72
N ARG A 7 10.32 -2.74 -24.53
CA ARG A 7 11.70 -2.37 -24.24
C ARG A 7 12.14 -2.99 -22.93
N THR A 8 13.42 -3.28 -22.83
CA THR A 8 14.04 -3.85 -21.64
C THR A 8 15.07 -2.87 -21.10
N ARG A 9 15.05 -2.62 -19.79
CA ARG A 9 16.06 -1.80 -19.10
C ARG A 9 17.34 -2.60 -18.87
N LYS A 10 18.41 -1.90 -18.49
CA LYS A 10 19.69 -2.53 -18.11
C LYS A 10 19.57 -3.49 -16.92
N ASP A 11 18.53 -3.34 -16.10
CA ASP A 11 18.23 -4.19 -14.93
C ASP A 11 17.37 -5.44 -15.27
N GLY A 12 17.02 -5.64 -16.55
CA GLY A 12 16.15 -6.75 -16.97
C GLY A 12 14.65 -6.45 -16.92
N THR A 13 14.23 -5.31 -16.37
CA THR A 13 12.82 -4.92 -16.29
C THR A 13 12.27 -4.58 -17.66
N VAL A 14 11.11 -5.15 -17.99
CA VAL A 14 10.38 -4.89 -19.24
C VAL A 14 9.43 -3.71 -19.06
N TYR A 15 9.39 -2.81 -20.04
CA TYR A 15 8.43 -1.71 -20.12
C TYR A 15 7.91 -1.56 -21.55
N TYR A 16 6.71 -1.00 -21.66
CA TYR A 16 5.98 -0.83 -22.91
C TYR A 16 5.92 0.65 -23.24
N SER A 17 6.27 1.01 -24.46
CA SER A 17 6.23 2.39 -24.94
C SER A 17 5.16 2.52 -26.03
N VAL A 18 4.12 3.32 -25.78
CA VAL A 18 3.09 3.63 -26.77
C VAL A 18 3.52 4.88 -27.53
N LEU A 19 3.88 4.71 -28.79
CA LEU A 19 4.25 5.78 -29.71
C LEU A 19 3.00 6.30 -30.41
N TYR A 20 2.84 7.61 -30.46
CA TYR A 20 1.74 8.28 -31.14
C TYR A 20 2.22 9.58 -31.77
N ARG A 21 1.50 10.08 -32.77
CA ARG A 21 1.78 11.40 -33.36
C ARG A 21 0.90 12.45 -32.71
N HIS A 22 1.49 13.53 -32.22
CA HIS A 22 0.80 14.69 -31.68
C HIS A 22 1.41 15.95 -32.30
N ASN A 23 0.57 16.83 -32.87
CA ASN A 23 1.00 18.07 -33.54
C ASN A 23 2.13 17.87 -34.58
N GLY A 24 2.00 16.85 -35.42
CA GLY A 24 2.99 16.51 -36.46
C GLY A 24 4.28 15.85 -35.97
N LYS A 25 4.53 15.82 -34.66
CA LYS A 25 5.69 15.17 -34.03
C LYS A 25 5.32 13.80 -33.45
N GLN A 26 6.25 12.85 -33.54
CA GLN A 26 6.09 11.55 -32.88
C GLN A 26 6.55 11.65 -31.43
N THR A 27 5.67 11.31 -30.50
CA THR A 27 5.89 11.28 -29.05
C THR A 27 5.57 9.89 -28.52
N SER A 28 6.03 9.57 -27.31
CA SER A 28 5.75 8.29 -26.66
C SER A 28 5.38 8.45 -25.20
N ALA A 29 4.46 7.60 -24.73
CA ALA A 29 4.17 7.39 -23.31
C ALA A 29 4.70 6.01 -22.86
N THR A 30 5.05 5.86 -21.58
CA THR A 30 5.65 4.64 -21.03
C THR A 30 4.72 3.99 -20.02
N TYR A 31 4.57 2.67 -20.13
CA TYR A 31 3.72 1.83 -19.30
C TYR A 31 4.49 0.59 -18.86
N TYR A 32 4.08 -0.02 -17.76
CA TYR A 32 4.76 -1.17 -17.15
C TYR A 32 4.00 -2.49 -17.34
N THR A 33 2.74 -2.42 -17.80
CA THR A 33 1.92 -3.57 -18.15
C THR A 33 1.56 -3.54 -19.64
N PRO A 34 1.41 -4.70 -20.28
CA PRO A 34 0.95 -4.79 -21.66
C PRO A 34 -0.50 -4.29 -21.81
N ASP A 35 -1.38 -4.64 -20.87
CA ASP A 35 -2.79 -4.22 -20.86
C ASP A 35 -2.96 -2.69 -20.84
N ASP A 36 -2.17 -1.97 -20.04
CA ASP A 36 -2.24 -0.50 -20.02
C ASP A 36 -1.76 0.09 -21.35
N ALA A 37 -0.70 -0.47 -21.94
CA ALA A 37 -0.21 -0.03 -23.24
C ALA A 37 -1.25 -0.25 -24.36
N GLU A 38 -1.98 -1.37 -24.33
CA GLU A 38 -3.06 -1.67 -25.27
C GLU A 38 -4.27 -0.76 -25.10
N ARG A 39 -4.72 -0.56 -23.85
CA ARG A 39 -5.84 0.34 -23.54
C ARG A 39 -5.57 1.76 -24.03
N VAL A 40 -4.34 2.25 -23.81
CA VAL A 40 -3.93 3.59 -24.24
C VAL A 40 -3.79 3.69 -25.75
N LYS A 41 -3.21 2.68 -26.40
CA LYS A 41 -3.15 2.63 -27.87
C LYS A 41 -4.55 2.71 -28.46
N ALA A 42 -5.49 1.89 -27.98
CA ALA A 42 -6.88 1.88 -28.43
C ALA A 42 -7.56 3.24 -28.21
N LEU A 43 -7.33 3.87 -27.06
CA LEU A 43 -7.88 5.18 -26.75
C LEU A 43 -7.34 6.28 -27.69
N ILE A 44 -6.03 6.29 -27.95
CA ILE A 44 -5.41 7.24 -28.88
C ILE A 44 -5.93 7.04 -30.31
N GLU A 45 -6.16 5.80 -30.73
CA GLU A 45 -6.74 5.49 -32.04
C GLU A 45 -8.21 5.89 -32.15
N GLN A 46 -8.97 5.79 -31.06
CA GLN A 46 -10.40 6.11 -31.04
C GLN A 46 -10.70 7.60 -30.96
N VAL A 47 -10.02 8.35 -30.08
CA VAL A 47 -10.36 9.76 -29.79
C VAL A 47 -9.27 10.74 -30.21
N GLY A 48 -8.15 10.25 -30.73
CA GLY A 48 -6.98 11.05 -31.06
C GLY A 48 -6.13 11.39 -29.82
N PRO A 49 -4.86 11.77 -30.04
CA PRO A 49 -3.85 11.93 -28.98
C PRO A 49 -4.18 13.03 -27.97
N THR A 50 -4.78 14.15 -28.41
CA THR A 50 -5.09 15.29 -27.54
C THR A 50 -6.15 14.91 -26.51
N LYS A 51 -7.27 14.35 -26.98
CA LYS A 51 -8.37 13.92 -26.13
C LYS A 51 -8.01 12.68 -25.32
N ALA A 52 -7.20 11.78 -25.88
CA ALA A 52 -6.65 10.66 -25.14
C ALA A 52 -5.73 11.14 -23.99
N LEU A 53 -4.93 12.19 -24.17
CA LEU A 53 -4.10 12.75 -23.08
C LEU A 53 -4.93 13.42 -21.99
N GLU A 54 -6.03 14.09 -22.33
CA GLU A 54 -6.97 14.64 -21.34
C GLU A 54 -7.68 13.52 -20.55
N ILE A 55 -8.18 12.51 -21.27
CA ILE A 55 -8.79 11.33 -20.67
C ILE A 55 -7.75 10.57 -19.86
N MET A 56 -6.50 10.46 -20.31
CA MET A 56 -5.39 9.85 -19.56
C MET A 56 -4.96 10.67 -18.36
N GLY A 57 -4.94 11.99 -18.38
CA GLY A 57 -4.73 12.77 -17.16
C GLY A 57 -5.85 12.55 -16.12
N ALA A 58 -7.05 12.21 -16.58
CA ALA A 58 -8.16 11.77 -15.73
C ALA A 58 -8.15 10.26 -15.42
N THR A 59 -7.56 9.45 -16.28
CA THR A 59 -7.55 7.98 -16.28
C THR A 59 -6.26 7.41 -15.68
N GLU A 60 -5.15 8.14 -15.60
CA GLU A 60 -4.03 7.85 -14.69
C GLU A 60 -4.50 7.91 -13.23
N ARG A 61 -5.58 8.64 -12.94
CA ARG A 61 -6.26 8.59 -11.65
C ARG A 61 -7.19 7.36 -11.49
N VAL A 62 -7.51 6.64 -12.58
CA VAL A 62 -8.58 5.61 -12.61
C VAL A 62 -8.14 4.25 -13.20
N SER A 63 -7.00 4.12 -13.87
CA SER A 63 -6.68 2.97 -14.74
C SER A 63 -5.24 2.46 -14.68
N GLY A 64 -4.35 3.06 -13.89
CA GLY A 64 -3.13 2.38 -13.48
C GLY A 64 -3.33 1.92 -12.06
N GLU A 65 -3.67 0.65 -11.83
CA GLU A 65 -3.85 0.14 -10.46
C GLU A 65 -2.57 0.41 -9.66
N GLN A 66 -2.65 1.41 -8.79
CA GLN A 66 -1.52 1.83 -7.99
C GLN A 66 -1.06 0.64 -7.15
N THR A 67 0.25 0.39 -7.11
CA THR A 67 0.77 -0.69 -6.28
C THR A 67 0.59 -0.36 -4.82
N VAL A 68 0.59 -1.38 -3.96
CA VAL A 68 0.51 -1.18 -2.51
C VAL A 68 1.59 -0.21 -2.03
N THR A 69 2.82 -0.33 -2.55
CA THR A 69 3.92 0.57 -2.17
C THR A 69 3.70 2.00 -2.59
N GLN A 70 3.20 2.22 -3.82
CA GLN A 70 2.91 3.55 -4.31
C GLN A 70 1.78 4.20 -3.50
N TRP A 71 0.71 3.44 -3.22
CA TRP A 71 -0.42 3.94 -2.45
C TRP A 71 -0.04 4.23 -1.00
N ILE A 72 0.66 3.32 -0.32
CA ILE A 72 1.05 3.52 1.08
C ILE A 72 2.05 4.68 1.21
N SER A 73 2.99 4.83 0.27
CA SER A 73 3.88 6.01 0.24
C SER A 73 3.08 7.30 0.13
N HIS A 74 2.15 7.35 -0.83
CA HIS A 74 1.25 8.49 -1.00
C HIS A 74 0.42 8.76 0.27
N HIS A 75 -0.12 7.71 0.90
CA HIS A 75 -0.87 7.83 2.15
C HIS A 75 -0.02 8.43 3.28
N ILE A 76 1.23 7.96 3.46
CA ILE A 76 2.15 8.47 4.49
C ILE A 76 2.45 9.96 4.29
N ASP A 77 2.65 10.39 3.04
CA ASP A 77 2.98 11.77 2.71
C ASP A 77 1.80 12.72 2.96
N HIS A 78 0.56 12.24 2.80
CA HIS A 78 -0.67 13.00 3.00
C HIS A 78 -1.26 12.92 4.41
N LEU A 79 -0.66 12.15 5.33
CA LEU A 79 -1.06 12.18 6.74
C LEU A 79 -0.73 13.54 7.35
N THR A 80 -1.76 14.25 7.79
CA THR A 80 -1.67 15.53 8.51
C THR A 80 -1.70 15.30 10.02
N GLY A 81 -1.00 16.16 10.79
CA GLY A 81 -1.00 16.10 12.26
C GLY A 81 -0.15 14.99 12.88
N ILE A 82 0.73 14.34 12.12
CA ILE A 82 1.71 13.38 12.66
C ILE A 82 3.11 13.99 12.74
N GLU A 83 3.86 13.60 13.77
CA GLU A 83 5.27 13.97 13.90
C GLU A 83 6.14 13.34 12.81
N GLU A 84 7.24 14.00 12.43
CA GLU A 84 8.19 13.50 11.43
C GLU A 84 8.79 12.14 11.82
N ALA A 85 9.04 11.93 13.11
CA ALA A 85 9.49 10.65 13.65
C ALA A 85 8.47 9.51 13.40
N THR A 86 7.18 9.83 13.43
CA THR A 86 6.10 8.87 13.14
C THR A 86 6.02 8.60 11.64
N ARG A 87 6.18 9.62 10.80
CA ARG A 87 6.23 9.46 9.34
C ARG A 87 7.40 8.56 8.92
N SER A 88 8.60 8.80 9.45
CA SER A 88 9.79 7.97 9.21
C SER A 88 9.61 6.53 9.69
N ARG A 89 8.90 6.33 10.81
CA ARG A 89 8.55 4.98 11.28
C ARG A 89 7.62 4.25 10.29
N TYR A 90 6.62 4.93 9.74
CA TYR A 90 5.72 4.32 8.75
C TYR A 90 6.42 3.99 7.44
N ARG A 91 7.33 4.84 6.96
CA ARG A 91 8.17 4.51 5.79
C ARG A 91 9.00 3.26 6.03
N ARG A 92 9.57 3.12 7.23
CA ARG A 92 10.30 1.90 7.61
C ARG A 92 9.41 0.65 7.66
N TYR A 93 8.16 0.76 8.10
CA TYR A 93 7.20 -0.37 8.03
C TYR A 93 6.91 -0.75 6.58
N LEU A 94 6.77 0.25 5.71
CA LEU A 94 6.59 0.00 4.29
C LEU A 94 7.79 -0.76 3.71
N GLU A 95 9.00 -0.23 3.84
CA GLU A 95 10.21 -0.79 3.22
C GLU A 95 10.59 -2.17 3.76
N LEU A 96 10.50 -2.40 5.08
CA LEU A 96 11.04 -3.61 5.69
C LEU A 96 10.02 -4.75 5.82
N ASP A 97 8.73 -4.41 5.94
CA ASP A 97 7.72 -5.41 6.30
C ASP A 97 6.65 -5.59 5.22
N ILE A 98 6.18 -4.50 4.61
CA ILE A 98 5.04 -4.54 3.68
C ILE A 98 5.53 -4.77 2.24
N ASP A 99 6.57 -4.05 1.82
CA ASP A 99 7.10 -4.11 0.46
C ASP A 99 7.55 -5.53 0.07
N PRO A 100 8.28 -6.28 0.93
CA PRO A 100 8.71 -7.64 0.60
C PRO A 100 7.58 -8.66 0.43
N VAL A 101 6.40 -8.41 1.02
CA VAL A 101 5.27 -9.34 1.00
C VAL A 101 4.28 -9.00 -0.10
N MET A 102 3.97 -7.71 -0.26
CA MET A 102 2.86 -7.27 -1.11
C MET A 102 3.08 -5.94 -1.83
N GLY A 103 4.26 -5.32 -1.70
CA GLY A 103 4.50 -3.97 -2.23
C GLY A 103 4.38 -3.83 -3.73
N ALA A 104 4.79 -4.87 -4.46
CA ALA A 104 4.69 -4.95 -5.91
C ALA A 104 3.27 -5.30 -6.41
N LEU A 105 2.37 -5.73 -5.54
CA LEU A 105 1.01 -6.09 -5.94
C LEU A 105 0.20 -4.83 -6.24
N PRO A 106 -0.68 -4.85 -7.25
CA PRO A 106 -1.70 -3.81 -7.41
C PRO A 106 -2.66 -3.86 -6.22
N LEU A 107 -3.20 -2.69 -5.83
CA LEU A 107 -4.13 -2.60 -4.70
C LEU A 107 -5.31 -3.57 -4.83
N SER A 108 -5.86 -3.76 -6.02
CA SER A 108 -6.98 -4.67 -6.30
C SER A 108 -6.66 -6.16 -6.05
N ALA A 109 -5.39 -6.55 -6.15
CA ALA A 109 -4.93 -7.92 -5.91
C ALA A 109 -4.62 -8.21 -4.43
N VAL A 110 -4.75 -7.21 -3.54
CA VAL A 110 -4.59 -7.43 -2.11
C VAL A 110 -5.81 -8.17 -1.58
N THR A 111 -5.58 -9.41 -1.16
CA THR A 111 -6.62 -10.27 -0.58
C THR A 111 -6.36 -10.51 0.90
N GLU A 112 -7.33 -11.08 1.60
CA GLU A 112 -7.16 -11.52 3.00
C GLU A 112 -5.96 -12.45 3.18
N THR A 113 -5.70 -13.32 2.20
CA THR A 113 -4.56 -14.24 2.17
C THR A 113 -3.23 -13.49 2.15
N THR A 114 -3.13 -12.42 1.36
CA THR A 114 -1.95 -11.56 1.29
C THR A 114 -1.68 -10.89 2.64
N VAL A 115 -2.73 -10.39 3.30
CA VAL A 115 -2.60 -9.85 4.66
C VAL A 115 -2.19 -10.97 5.63
N ALA A 116 -2.65 -12.21 5.44
CA ALA A 116 -2.30 -13.34 6.29
C ALA A 116 -0.82 -13.69 6.22
N GLN A 117 -0.27 -13.72 5.01
CA GLN A 117 1.16 -13.88 4.78
C GLN A 117 1.98 -12.77 5.43
N PHE A 118 1.49 -11.52 5.41
CA PHE A 118 2.16 -10.42 6.09
C PHE A 118 2.21 -10.60 7.62
N ILE A 119 1.11 -11.01 8.25
CA ILE A 119 1.12 -11.30 9.70
C ILE A 119 2.02 -12.49 10.02
N GLN A 120 2.04 -13.52 9.16
CA GLN A 120 2.91 -14.67 9.32
C GLN A 120 4.39 -14.26 9.25
N ALA A 121 4.77 -13.46 8.26
CA ALA A 121 6.13 -12.93 8.13
C ALA A 121 6.58 -12.14 9.37
N LEU A 122 5.69 -11.34 9.97
CA LEU A 122 5.97 -10.65 11.24
C LEU A 122 6.13 -11.61 12.42
N THR A 123 5.35 -12.68 12.45
CA THR A 123 5.41 -13.72 13.48
C THR A 123 6.71 -14.51 13.38
N ASP A 124 7.12 -14.87 12.16
CA ASP A 124 8.38 -15.57 11.87
C ASP A 124 9.59 -14.70 12.21
N ALA A 125 9.48 -13.38 12.01
CA ALA A 125 10.45 -12.38 12.48
C ALA A 125 10.43 -12.15 14.00
N LYS A 126 9.67 -12.95 14.77
CA LYS A 126 9.52 -12.88 16.23
C LYS A 126 9.07 -11.50 16.73
N ALA A 127 8.25 -10.79 15.95
CA ALA A 127 7.69 -9.52 16.38
C ALA A 127 6.74 -9.71 17.56
N SER A 128 6.78 -8.80 18.54
CA SER A 128 5.85 -8.84 19.67
C SER A 128 4.39 -8.66 19.21
N GLY A 129 3.42 -9.22 19.95
CA GLY A 129 1.99 -9.02 19.65
C GLY A 129 1.57 -7.55 19.57
N LYS A 130 2.21 -6.68 20.36
CA LYS A 130 2.02 -5.22 20.27
C LYS A 130 2.52 -4.66 18.95
N THR A 131 3.68 -5.10 18.48
CA THR A 131 4.27 -4.70 17.19
C THR A 131 3.40 -5.16 16.03
N ILE A 132 2.94 -6.42 16.05
CA ILE A 132 2.05 -6.98 15.02
C ILE A 132 0.76 -6.16 14.96
N LYS A 133 0.14 -5.88 16.11
CA LYS A 133 -1.09 -5.06 16.18
C LYS A 133 -0.88 -3.66 15.62
N ASN A 134 0.24 -3.01 15.93
CA ASN A 134 0.53 -1.66 15.44
C ASN A 134 0.74 -1.63 13.92
N LYS A 135 1.54 -2.57 13.37
CA LYS A 135 1.79 -2.67 11.93
C LYS A 135 0.51 -3.03 11.15
N HIS A 136 -0.29 -3.96 11.69
CA HIS A 136 -1.60 -4.29 11.13
C HIS A 136 -2.55 -3.10 11.14
N GLY A 137 -2.61 -2.34 12.26
CA GLY A 137 -3.44 -1.14 12.36
C GLY A 137 -3.06 -0.07 11.34
N PHE A 138 -1.77 0.14 11.12
CA PHE A 138 -1.27 1.03 10.08
C PHE A 138 -1.70 0.57 8.67
N LEU A 139 -1.48 -0.71 8.33
CA LEU A 139 -1.87 -1.27 7.04
C LEU A 139 -3.38 -1.16 6.80
N SER A 140 -4.19 -1.51 7.81
CA SER A 140 -5.64 -1.39 7.77
C SER A 140 -6.10 0.05 7.52
N GLY A 141 -5.46 1.04 8.15
CA GLY A 141 -5.76 2.46 7.93
C GLY A 141 -5.40 2.92 6.52
N ALA A 142 -4.25 2.48 6.01
CA ALA A 142 -3.83 2.79 4.65
C ALA A 142 -4.79 2.19 3.60
N LEU A 143 -5.19 0.92 3.76
CA LEU A 143 -6.14 0.27 2.85
C LEU A 143 -7.55 0.87 2.95
N GLN A 144 -7.96 1.34 4.14
CA GLN A 144 -9.20 2.11 4.26
C GLN A 144 -9.15 3.41 3.47
N GLY A 145 -7.99 4.06 3.44
CA GLY A 145 -7.76 5.21 2.57
C GLY A 145 -7.95 4.85 1.09
N ALA A 146 -7.47 3.69 0.65
CA ALA A 146 -7.62 3.22 -0.73
C ALA A 146 -9.10 2.96 -1.07
N VAL A 147 -9.87 2.42 -0.13
CA VAL A 147 -11.33 2.26 -0.28
C VAL A 147 -12.01 3.63 -0.45
N ARG A 148 -11.67 4.62 0.39
CA ARG A 148 -12.22 5.98 0.30
C ARG A 148 -11.86 6.68 -1.01
N ALA A 149 -10.68 6.40 -1.54
CA ALA A 149 -10.23 6.92 -2.83
C ALA A 149 -10.83 6.18 -4.03
N GLY A 150 -11.61 5.11 -3.80
CA GLY A 150 -12.26 4.32 -4.85
C GLY A 150 -11.32 3.32 -5.53
N HIS A 151 -10.12 3.08 -5.00
CA HIS A 151 -9.18 2.09 -5.53
C HIS A 151 -9.49 0.66 -5.07
N LEU A 152 -10.23 0.51 -3.97
CA LEU A 152 -10.67 -0.77 -3.41
C LEU A 152 -12.17 -0.74 -3.15
N VAL A 153 -12.84 -1.86 -3.41
CA VAL A 153 -14.28 -2.02 -3.12
C VAL A 153 -14.53 -2.24 -1.62
N ALA A 154 -13.63 -2.97 -0.95
CA ALA A 154 -13.72 -3.29 0.47
C ALA A 154 -12.30 -3.41 1.07
N ASN A 155 -12.20 -3.26 2.39
CA ASN A 155 -10.92 -3.37 3.10
C ASN A 155 -10.60 -4.84 3.41
N PRO A 156 -9.53 -5.43 2.85
CA PRO A 156 -9.14 -6.83 3.11
C PRO A 156 -8.73 -7.10 4.57
N CYS A 157 -8.56 -6.05 5.39
CA CYS A 157 -8.31 -6.18 6.83
C CYS A 157 -9.60 -6.23 7.67
N GLU A 158 -10.75 -5.79 7.13
CA GLU A 158 -12.05 -5.85 7.81
C GLU A 158 -12.63 -7.27 7.71
N GLY A 159 -12.38 -8.09 8.73
CA GLY A 159 -12.85 -9.48 8.77
C GLY A 159 -11.97 -10.41 9.60
N ARG A 160 -10.71 -10.02 9.87
CA ARG A 160 -9.80 -10.89 10.61
C ARG A 160 -9.85 -10.73 12.12
N ARG A 161 -10.05 -11.86 12.80
CA ARG A 161 -9.74 -12.04 14.22
C ARG A 161 -8.22 -12.14 14.36
N LEU A 162 -7.59 -11.08 14.86
CA LEU A 162 -6.16 -11.07 15.20
C LEU A 162 -5.84 -12.23 16.16
N PRO A 163 -4.65 -12.87 16.04
CA PRO A 163 -4.23 -13.83 17.06
C PRO A 163 -4.24 -13.16 18.43
N ARG A 164 -4.93 -13.80 19.39
CA ARG A 164 -5.06 -13.31 20.76
C ARG A 164 -3.67 -13.03 21.33
N ALA A 165 -3.51 -11.88 21.98
CA ALA A 165 -2.26 -11.40 22.55
C ALA A 165 -1.91 -12.10 23.89
N ASP A 166 -2.36 -13.34 24.06
CA ASP A 166 -2.50 -14.02 25.35
C ASP A 166 -1.64 -15.30 25.37
N ALA A 167 -0.34 -15.17 25.09
CA ALA A 167 0.62 -16.26 25.28
C ALA A 167 1.99 -15.75 25.76
N GLY A 168 1.98 -14.75 26.65
CA GLY A 168 3.22 -14.23 27.24
C GLY A 168 3.00 -12.97 28.08
N LYS A 169 2.20 -13.09 29.15
CA LYS A 169 2.16 -12.10 30.23
C LYS A 169 2.35 -12.82 31.57
N ASP A 170 3.60 -13.12 31.88
CA ASP A 170 4.17 -13.30 33.22
C ASP A 170 5.61 -12.78 33.06
N ASN A 171 6.09 -11.66 33.58
CA ASN A 171 5.89 -11.06 34.88
C ASN A 171 6.11 -9.53 34.77
N ALA A 172 5.14 -8.75 35.23
CA ALA A 172 5.41 -7.41 35.72
C ALA A 172 4.76 -7.33 37.11
N THR A 173 5.55 -7.70 38.12
CA THR A 173 5.23 -7.48 39.52
C THR A 173 5.04 -5.99 39.74
N PHE A 174 3.79 -5.54 39.79
CA PHE A 174 3.44 -4.21 40.27
C PHE A 174 3.56 -4.23 41.80
N LEU A 175 4.70 -3.76 42.32
CA LEU A 175 4.76 -3.26 43.70
C LEU A 175 3.84 -2.03 43.76
N THR A 176 2.67 -2.18 44.36
CA THR A 176 1.83 -1.04 44.76
C THR A 176 1.97 -0.86 46.27
N PRO A 177 2.37 0.32 46.77
CA PRO A 177 2.40 0.56 48.20
C PRO A 177 0.97 0.86 48.66
N ARG A 178 0.36 -0.07 49.40
CA ARG A 178 -0.86 0.22 50.16
C ARG A 178 -1.03 -0.76 51.31
N ASN A 179 -0.62 -0.39 52.52
CA ASN A 179 -1.49 -0.45 53.70
C ASN A 179 -0.81 0.12 54.97
N SER A 180 -1.37 1.17 55.56
CA SER A 180 -1.39 1.36 57.03
C SER A 180 -2.21 2.59 57.43
N ARG A 181 -3.53 2.44 57.47
CA ARG A 181 -4.37 3.17 58.43
C ARG A 181 -5.44 2.24 58.97
N SER A 182 -5.20 1.74 60.17
CA SER A 182 -6.16 1.64 61.30
C SER A 182 -5.72 0.49 62.22
N SER A 183 -5.19 0.86 63.38
CA SER A 183 -5.26 0.00 64.57
C SER A 183 -5.64 0.92 65.71
N GLY A 184 -6.93 0.97 66.02
CA GLY A 184 -7.44 1.46 67.28
C GLY A 184 -7.85 0.26 68.10
N MET A 185 -7.23 0.13 69.28
CA MET A 185 -7.72 -0.40 70.57
C MET A 185 -8.49 -1.73 70.60
N PRO A 186 -8.29 -2.55 71.65
CA PRO A 186 -8.75 -2.18 73.00
C PRO A 186 -7.65 -2.03 74.05
#